data_AF-A0A1Y3XTR5-F1
#
_entry.id   AF-A0A1Y3XTR5-F1
#
_cell.length_a   1.000
_cell.length_b   1.000
_cell.length_c   1.000
_cell.angle_alpha   90.00
_cell.angle_beta   90.00
_cell.angle_gamma   90.00
#
_symmetry.space_group_name_H-M   'P 1'
#
loop_
_entity.id
_entity.type
_entity.pdbx_description
1 polymer ?
#
loop_
_entity_poly.entity_id
_entity_poly.type
_entity_poly.pdbx_seq_one_letter_code
_entity_poly.pdbx_strand_id
1 'polypeptide(L)'
;MIDEIHVENLALIRSATFAPAPGLTVLTGETGAGKTALLSALKLLVGERAEASQVREGASAAEVEGRLFRGARDAEGICISRRVSADGRSRARIDGHVASIRELAELVGPMVDLCGQHEHQRLLDAASHVEMVDAWAGAPVLDALAAYRAALAAARAARDELARVTAAARTEGARLEDARFALERIDEVDPQPGELEELEETLPRAEHAEALASTAHEASEYLSGEGGALDALNAAIAELSRMGRVDAKLSDFADALNEAAITLEDVSSDLRRYRDGVDFDPAELARLQERHAALRGLMRQFGPRMEDVLARREEASELLAVASDGEARIRSAQEAVDAAEAELSHAARTLMRRRNDAAPRFCREVGKQMARLEMGKAELVWDARELPRERWSEQGPAACELLYRGGAGLTARPLRRIASGGELSRVMLACKVVLGEADGVDTLVFDEVDAGVGGAVARSLAAVLADLARTHQVIVVTHVAQVAVLAERHYVVRKVEGDVPETVLAPVEGEERVHEVARMLSGDATETSLAHAREMLQLM
;
A
#
# COMPACT_ATOMS: atom_id res chain seq x y z
N MET A 1 5.26 25.55 20.48
CA MET A 1 4.57 26.75 21.04
C MET A 1 4.51 27.89 20.04
N ILE A 2 3.50 28.75 20.12
CA ILE A 2 3.34 29.97 19.31
C ILE A 2 4.05 31.13 20.00
N ASP A 3 4.91 31.85 19.28
CA ASP A 3 5.60 33.05 19.78
C ASP A 3 4.80 34.31 19.45
N GLU A 4 4.50 34.49 18.16
CA GLU A 4 3.79 35.65 17.65
C GLU A 4 3.01 35.27 16.39
N ILE A 5 1.84 35.89 16.21
CA ILE A 5 1.01 35.81 15.02
C ILE A 5 0.72 37.21 14.53
N HIS A 6 0.86 37.42 13.23
CA HIS A 6 0.42 38.61 12.53
C HIS A 6 -0.72 38.27 11.57
N VAL A 7 -1.79 39.04 11.61
CA VAL A 7 -3.01 38.83 10.82
C VAL A 7 -3.30 40.08 10.03
N GLU A 8 -3.36 39.98 8.70
CA GLU A 8 -3.76 41.05 7.81
C GLU A 8 -5.03 40.68 7.02
N ASN A 9 -5.98 41.63 6.96
CA ASN A 9 -7.18 41.58 6.12
C ASN A 9 -8.02 40.30 6.26
N LEU A 10 -8.13 39.74 7.46
CA LEU A 10 -8.92 38.54 7.75
C LEU A 10 -10.24 38.92 8.43
N ALA A 11 -11.37 38.66 7.77
CA ALA A 11 -12.71 39.00 8.20
C ALA A 11 -12.82 40.49 8.62
N LEU A 12 -13.03 40.75 9.92
CA LEU A 12 -13.10 42.12 10.46
C LEU A 12 -11.75 42.68 10.91
N ILE A 13 -10.68 41.89 10.88
CA ILE A 13 -9.33 42.30 11.25
C ILE A 13 -8.66 42.93 10.03
N ARG A 14 -8.27 44.19 10.14
CA ARG A 14 -7.42 44.86 9.14
C ARG A 14 -5.96 44.49 9.32
N SER A 15 -5.46 44.67 10.53
CA SER A 15 -4.11 44.32 10.96
C SER A 15 -4.14 44.04 12.45
N ALA A 16 -3.64 42.90 12.89
CA ALA A 16 -3.50 42.58 14.31
C ALA A 16 -2.24 41.78 14.56
N THR A 17 -1.60 42.04 15.70
CA THR A 17 -0.48 41.25 16.20
C THR A 17 -0.90 40.60 17.51
N PHE A 18 -0.68 39.30 17.64
CA PHE A 18 -1.03 38.50 18.79
C PHE A 18 0.19 37.71 19.26
N ALA A 19 0.72 38.09 20.43
CA ALA A 19 1.83 37.39 21.07
C ALA A 19 1.30 36.70 22.34
N PRO A 20 0.96 35.40 22.30
CA PRO A 20 0.53 34.69 23.49
C PRO A 20 1.66 34.54 24.52
N ALA A 21 1.31 34.44 25.78
CA ALA A 21 2.24 34.08 26.85
C ALA A 21 2.63 32.59 26.74
N PRO A 22 3.77 32.16 27.32
CA PRO A 22 4.10 30.75 27.45
C PRO A 22 3.09 29.96 28.32
N GLY A 23 2.45 30.63 29.29
CA GLY A 23 1.40 30.05 30.12
C GLY A 23 -0.01 30.36 29.61
N LEU A 24 -0.83 30.98 30.45
CA LEU A 24 -2.24 31.24 30.17
C LEU A 24 -2.44 32.62 29.49
N THR A 25 -2.95 32.60 28.27
CA THR A 25 -3.41 33.78 27.54
C THR A 25 -4.92 33.78 27.43
N VAL A 26 -5.57 34.89 27.78
CA VAL A 26 -7.03 35.02 27.72
C VAL A 26 -7.44 36.10 26.73
N LEU A 27 -8.45 35.78 25.91
CA LEU A 27 -9.07 36.63 24.90
C LEU A 27 -10.52 36.95 25.34
N THR A 28 -10.80 38.22 25.66
CA THR A 28 -12.14 38.69 26.07
C THR A 28 -12.67 39.75 25.10
N GLY A 29 -13.78 40.41 25.44
CA GLY A 29 -14.43 41.42 24.59
C GLY A 29 -15.82 41.00 24.09
N GLU A 30 -16.44 41.91 23.36
CA GLU A 30 -17.91 41.99 23.19
C GLU A 30 -18.45 41.30 21.94
N THR A 31 -17.59 40.90 20.99
CA THR A 31 -18.05 40.37 19.69
C THR A 31 -17.65 38.92 19.48
N GLY A 32 -18.64 38.09 19.06
CA GLY A 32 -18.37 36.76 18.52
C GLY A 32 -17.51 36.84 17.25
N ALA A 33 -17.82 37.77 16.35
CA ALA A 33 -17.12 37.91 15.06
C ALA A 33 -15.60 38.18 15.19
N GLY A 34 -15.16 38.98 16.17
CA GLY A 34 -13.75 39.31 16.33
C GLY A 34 -12.93 38.17 16.95
N LYS A 35 -13.49 37.47 17.93
CA LYS A 35 -12.88 36.26 18.53
C LYS A 35 -12.79 35.13 17.51
N THR A 36 -13.88 34.90 16.75
CA THR A 36 -13.91 33.91 15.67
C THR A 36 -12.92 34.25 14.55
N ALA A 37 -12.64 35.52 14.26
CA ALA A 37 -11.64 35.92 13.28
C ALA A 37 -10.22 35.51 13.72
N LEU A 38 -9.87 35.68 15.00
CA LEU A 38 -8.57 35.25 15.53
C LEU A 38 -8.44 33.71 15.55
N LEU A 39 -9.49 32.99 15.94
CA LEU A 39 -9.53 31.53 15.83
C LEU A 39 -9.39 31.07 14.38
N SER A 40 -10.01 31.78 13.44
CA SER A 40 -9.83 31.52 12.00
C SER A 40 -8.40 31.73 11.55
N ALA A 41 -7.68 32.72 12.10
CA ALA A 41 -6.26 32.91 11.82
C ALA A 41 -5.42 31.71 12.29
N LEU A 42 -5.68 31.23 13.51
CA LEU A 42 -5.02 30.02 14.05
C LEU A 42 -5.31 28.80 13.18
N LYS A 43 -6.55 28.58 12.77
CA LYS A 43 -6.94 27.48 11.86
C LYS A 43 -6.18 27.53 10.53
N LEU A 44 -6.03 28.72 9.95
CA LEU A 44 -5.27 28.90 8.70
C LEU A 44 -3.79 28.53 8.88
N LEU A 45 -3.19 28.87 10.03
CA LEU A 45 -1.80 28.52 10.37
C LEU A 45 -1.60 27.02 10.58
N VAL A 46 -2.57 26.34 11.20
CA VAL A 46 -2.56 24.89 11.43
C VAL A 46 -2.81 24.11 10.12
N GLY A 47 -3.15 24.80 9.03
CA GLY A 47 -3.29 24.22 7.70
C GLY A 47 -4.72 23.78 7.37
N GLU A 48 -5.72 24.22 8.13
CA GLU A 48 -7.12 23.96 7.82
C GLU A 48 -7.55 24.58 6.47
N ARG A 49 -8.75 24.19 6.03
CA ARG A 49 -9.33 24.66 4.78
C ARG A 49 -9.59 26.17 4.87
N ALA A 50 -9.03 26.90 3.92
CA ALA A 50 -9.28 28.32 3.74
C ALA A 50 -10.56 28.56 2.93
N GLU A 51 -11.30 29.60 3.28
CA GLU A 51 -12.46 30.07 2.51
C GLU A 51 -12.26 31.51 2.05
N ALA A 52 -12.65 31.82 0.80
CA ALA A 52 -12.58 33.18 0.27
C ALA A 52 -13.45 34.17 1.08
N SER A 53 -14.52 33.69 1.71
CA SER A 53 -15.38 34.44 2.63
C SER A 53 -14.64 35.00 3.85
N GLN A 54 -13.48 34.44 4.20
CA GLN A 54 -12.64 34.93 5.30
C GLN A 54 -11.80 36.14 4.89
N VAL A 55 -11.71 36.49 3.60
CA VAL A 55 -10.99 37.70 3.16
C VAL A 55 -11.84 38.92 3.49
N ARG A 56 -11.23 39.91 4.13
CA ARG A 56 -11.88 41.18 4.47
C ARG A 56 -12.48 41.82 3.22
N GLU A 57 -13.71 42.33 3.34
CA GLU A 57 -14.38 43.01 2.25
C GLU A 57 -13.56 44.19 1.73
N GLY A 58 -13.38 44.25 0.41
CA GLY A 58 -12.54 45.25 -0.27
C GLY A 58 -11.04 44.91 -0.32
N ALA A 59 -10.57 43.84 0.34
CA ALA A 59 -9.18 43.40 0.24
C ALA A 59 -8.98 42.37 -0.89
N SER A 60 -7.78 42.34 -1.47
CA SER A 60 -7.42 41.37 -2.52
C SER A 60 -7.03 40.00 -1.96
N ALA A 61 -6.54 39.96 -0.72
CA ALA A 61 -6.14 38.76 0.00
C ALA A 61 -6.12 39.00 1.52
N ALA A 62 -6.28 37.92 2.28
CA ALA A 62 -5.94 37.82 3.70
C ALA A 62 -4.58 37.12 3.84
N GLU A 63 -3.82 37.50 4.85
CA GLU A 63 -2.51 36.90 5.15
C GLU A 63 -2.39 36.67 6.66
N VAL A 64 -1.92 35.49 7.03
CA VAL A 64 -1.64 35.13 8.42
C VAL A 64 -0.21 34.64 8.48
N GLU A 65 0.62 35.29 9.27
CA GLU A 65 2.01 34.90 9.53
C GLU A 65 2.15 34.50 10.99
N GLY A 66 2.96 33.48 11.27
CA GLY A 66 3.18 33.02 12.63
C GLY A 66 4.61 32.55 12.80
N ARG A 67 5.19 32.88 13.95
CA ARG A 67 6.44 32.28 14.43
C ARG A 67 6.13 31.26 15.51
N LEU A 68 6.64 30.04 15.33
CA LEU A 68 6.43 28.94 16.27
C LEU A 68 7.76 28.28 16.63
N PHE A 69 7.87 27.73 17.83
CA PHE A 69 8.99 26.91 18.27
C PHE A 69 8.56 25.46 18.41
N ARG A 70 9.35 24.50 17.92
CA ARG A 70 9.07 23.04 17.97
C ARG A 70 9.30 22.41 19.36
N GLY A 71 9.18 23.21 20.42
CA GLY A 71 9.40 22.83 21.82
C GLY A 71 10.42 23.73 22.52
N ALA A 72 10.62 23.51 23.82
CA ALA A 72 11.39 24.40 24.70
C ALA A 72 12.90 24.55 24.36
N ARG A 73 13.46 23.70 23.48
CA ARG A 73 14.88 23.73 23.09
C ARG A 73 15.13 24.29 21.69
N ASP A 74 14.07 24.62 20.95
CA ASP A 74 14.19 25.21 19.63
C ASP A 74 14.47 26.72 19.77
N ALA A 75 15.67 27.15 19.38
CA ALA A 75 16.11 28.54 19.51
C ALA A 75 15.89 29.37 18.24
N GLU A 76 15.75 28.71 17.08
CA GLU A 76 15.58 29.39 15.79
C GLU A 76 14.08 29.66 15.54
N GLY A 77 13.24 28.67 15.84
CA GLY A 77 11.82 28.69 15.50
C GLY A 77 11.60 28.58 14.00
N ILE A 78 10.33 28.44 13.61
CA ILE A 78 9.87 28.39 12.23
C ILE A 78 8.93 29.54 11.95
N CYS A 79 9.07 30.16 10.79
CA CYS A 79 8.18 31.20 10.31
C CYS A 79 7.27 30.61 9.23
N ILE A 80 5.97 30.57 9.51
CA ILE A 80 4.97 30.09 8.56
C ILE A 80 4.11 31.27 8.11
N SER A 81 3.68 31.25 6.86
CA SER A 81 2.63 32.17 6.40
C SER A 81 1.61 31.48 5.52
N ARG A 82 0.37 31.91 5.66
CA ARG A 82 -0.78 31.44 4.89
C ARG A 82 -1.49 32.63 4.28
N ARG A 83 -1.50 32.68 2.94
CA ARG A 83 -2.18 33.73 2.18
C ARG A 83 -3.37 33.17 1.43
N VAL A 84 -4.51 33.83 1.54
CA VAL A 84 -5.79 33.45 0.91
C VAL A 84 -6.26 34.62 0.06
N SER A 85 -6.33 34.43 -1.25
CA SER A 85 -6.83 35.44 -2.19
C SER A 85 -8.35 35.46 -2.20
N ALA A 86 -8.94 36.62 -2.54
CA ALA A 86 -10.39 36.78 -2.65
C ALA A 86 -11.03 35.89 -3.73
N ASP A 87 -10.24 35.36 -4.67
CA ASP A 87 -10.66 34.37 -5.67
C ASP A 87 -10.60 32.91 -5.16
N GLY A 88 -10.25 32.71 -3.88
CA GLY A 88 -10.16 31.41 -3.23
C GLY A 88 -8.82 30.69 -3.39
N ARG A 89 -7.84 31.26 -4.12
CA ARG A 89 -6.50 30.67 -4.21
C ARG A 89 -5.77 30.81 -2.87
N SER A 90 -5.20 29.71 -2.40
CA SER A 90 -4.49 29.65 -1.13
C SER A 90 -3.05 29.24 -1.33
N ARG A 91 -2.11 29.95 -0.69
CA ARG A 91 -0.66 29.68 -0.76
C ARG A 91 -0.09 29.62 0.65
N ALA A 92 0.75 28.62 0.90
CA ALA A 92 1.50 28.51 2.16
C ALA A 92 2.98 28.76 1.91
N ARG A 93 3.66 29.29 2.93
CA ARG A 93 5.11 29.39 2.98
C ARG A 93 5.62 28.89 4.32
N ILE A 94 6.78 28.25 4.29
CA ILE A 94 7.53 27.80 5.47
C ILE A 94 8.95 28.36 5.30
N ASP A 95 9.40 29.14 6.28
CA ASP A 95 10.69 29.86 6.28
C ASP A 95 10.94 30.61 4.96
N GLY A 96 9.90 31.29 4.47
CA GLY A 96 9.92 32.08 3.24
C GLY A 96 9.80 31.28 1.92
N HIS A 97 9.85 29.94 1.96
CA HIS A 97 9.76 29.08 0.79
C HIS A 97 8.32 28.64 0.53
N VAL A 98 7.92 28.51 -0.73
CA VAL A 98 6.57 28.01 -1.09
C VAL A 98 6.44 26.55 -0.66
N ALA A 99 5.37 26.25 0.06
CA ALA A 99 5.04 24.91 0.52
C ALA A 99 3.60 24.54 0.14
N SER A 100 3.31 23.25 0.13
CA SER A 100 1.95 22.75 0.04
C SER A 100 1.21 22.91 1.36
N ILE A 101 -0.13 22.94 1.31
CA ILE A 101 -0.96 23.00 2.51
C ILE A 101 -0.80 21.74 3.37
N ARG A 102 -0.52 20.61 2.73
CA ARG A 102 -0.27 19.34 3.39
C ARG A 102 1.00 19.40 4.24
N GLU A 103 2.10 19.90 3.68
CA GLU A 103 3.36 20.07 4.43
C GLU A 103 3.19 21.03 5.60
N LEU A 104 2.44 22.13 5.41
CA LEU A 104 2.10 23.05 6.52
C LEU A 104 1.33 22.32 7.63
N ALA A 105 0.29 21.56 7.27
CA ALA A 105 -0.53 20.84 8.24
C ALA A 105 0.24 19.71 8.96
N GLU A 106 1.11 18.99 8.24
CA GLU A 106 1.98 17.96 8.83
C GLU A 106 3.01 18.56 9.79
N LEU A 107 3.48 19.79 9.52
CA LEU A 107 4.45 20.49 10.36
C LEU A 107 3.80 21.12 11.61
N VAL A 108 2.69 21.84 11.45
CA VAL A 108 2.08 22.67 12.50
C VAL A 108 1.01 21.91 13.27
N GLY A 109 0.29 20.98 12.63
CA GLY A 109 -0.78 20.19 13.23
C GLY A 109 -0.40 19.46 14.52
N PRO A 110 0.81 18.89 14.64
CA PRO A 110 1.27 18.30 15.90
C PRO A 110 1.52 19.32 17.02
N MET A 111 1.76 20.59 16.69
CA MET A 111 2.19 21.62 17.64
C MET A 111 1.04 22.38 18.31
N VAL A 112 -0.12 22.46 17.65
CA VAL A 112 -1.28 23.24 18.10
C VAL A 112 -2.54 22.38 18.03
N ASP A 113 -3.28 22.30 19.13
CA ASP A 113 -4.57 21.60 19.20
C ASP A 113 -5.71 22.60 19.47
N LEU A 114 -6.68 22.63 18.56
CA LEU A 114 -7.83 23.53 18.61
C LEU A 114 -9.03 22.81 19.26
N CYS A 115 -9.41 23.27 20.45
CA CYS A 115 -10.45 22.68 21.29
C CYS A 115 -11.72 23.55 21.28
N GLY A 116 -12.60 23.36 20.30
CA GLY A 116 -13.89 24.08 20.17
C GLY A 116 -15.05 23.21 19.66
N GLN A 117 -16.29 23.75 19.65
CA GLN A 117 -17.55 23.02 19.41
C GLN A 117 -17.60 22.19 18.09
N HIS A 118 -16.75 22.50 17.11
CA HIS A 118 -16.68 21.82 15.82
C HIS A 118 -15.29 21.20 15.51
N GLU A 119 -14.34 21.29 16.45
CA GLU A 119 -12.91 21.04 16.20
C GLU A 119 -12.32 19.88 17.02
N HIS A 120 -13.13 19.19 17.83
CA HIS A 120 -12.68 18.05 18.64
C HIS A 120 -12.29 16.79 17.85
N GLN A 121 -11.82 16.90 16.60
CA GLN A 121 -11.56 15.77 15.72
C GLN A 121 -10.64 14.71 16.36
N ARG A 122 -9.63 15.14 17.13
CA ARG A 122 -8.76 14.22 17.89
C ARG A 122 -9.52 13.47 18.99
N LEU A 123 -10.42 14.09 19.74
CA LEU A 123 -11.23 13.41 20.77
C LEU A 123 -12.40 12.60 20.21
N LEU A 124 -12.76 12.82 18.95
CA LEU A 124 -13.77 12.01 18.28
C LEU A 124 -13.15 10.76 17.66
N ASP A 125 -11.84 10.75 17.48
CA ASP A 125 -11.05 9.67 16.92
C ASP A 125 -10.57 8.69 18.01
N ALA A 126 -10.87 7.41 17.78
CA ALA A 126 -10.49 6.34 18.70
C ALA A 126 -8.96 6.14 18.74
N ALA A 127 -8.24 6.38 17.64
CA ALA A 127 -6.79 6.20 17.62
C ALA A 127 -6.09 7.20 18.54
N SER A 128 -6.51 8.47 18.50
CA SER A 128 -6.02 9.51 19.40
C SER A 128 -6.24 9.15 20.89
N HIS A 129 -7.33 8.47 21.26
CA HIS A 129 -7.54 7.99 22.64
C HIS A 129 -6.48 6.99 23.08
N VAL A 130 -6.11 6.08 22.19
CA VAL A 130 -5.07 5.07 22.46
C VAL A 130 -3.72 5.77 22.63
N GLU A 131 -3.41 6.72 21.76
CA GLU A 131 -2.18 7.52 21.85
C GLU A 131 -2.09 8.27 23.18
N MET A 132 -3.18 8.90 23.64
CA MET A 132 -3.22 9.57 24.95
C MET A 132 -2.94 8.60 26.11
N VAL A 133 -3.58 7.43 26.11
CA VAL A 133 -3.36 6.42 27.15
C VAL A 133 -1.93 5.89 27.11
N ASP A 134 -1.41 5.59 25.92
CA ASP A 134 -0.06 5.06 25.73
C ASP A 134 1.00 6.09 26.14
N ALA A 135 0.83 7.36 25.76
CA ALA A 135 1.73 8.45 26.13
C ALA A 135 1.74 8.69 27.64
N TRP A 136 0.56 8.73 28.27
CA TRP A 136 0.44 8.88 29.73
C TRP A 136 1.05 7.68 30.49
N ALA A 137 0.87 6.47 29.96
CA ALA A 137 1.44 5.27 30.57
C ALA A 137 2.96 5.19 30.43
N GLY A 138 3.53 5.86 29.43
CA GLY A 138 4.96 6.01 29.20
C GLY A 138 5.64 4.70 28.78
N ALA A 139 6.93 4.57 29.14
CA ALA A 139 7.81 3.49 28.69
C ALA A 139 7.20 2.06 28.77
N PRO A 140 6.51 1.64 29.86
CA PRO A 140 5.95 0.29 29.94
C PRO A 140 4.96 -0.09 28.82
N VAL A 141 4.23 0.89 28.26
CA VAL A 141 3.31 0.67 27.13
C VAL A 141 4.00 0.98 25.81
N LEU A 142 4.80 2.05 25.74
CA LEU A 142 5.50 2.45 24.51
C LEU A 142 6.52 1.39 24.06
N ASP A 143 7.26 0.78 24.99
CA ASP A 143 8.22 -0.30 24.68
C ASP A 143 7.48 -1.56 24.19
N ALA A 144 6.34 -1.88 24.80
CA ALA A 144 5.49 -3.00 24.37
C ALA A 144 4.88 -2.76 22.98
N LEU A 145 4.50 -1.51 22.67
CA LEU A 145 4.01 -1.11 21.36
C LEU A 145 5.12 -1.20 20.30
N ALA A 146 6.33 -0.76 20.62
CA ALA A 146 7.49 -0.87 19.74
C ALA A 146 7.83 -2.34 19.44
N ALA A 147 7.87 -3.20 20.46
CA ALA A 147 8.08 -4.63 20.31
C ALA A 147 6.99 -5.29 19.44
N TYR A 148 5.73 -4.92 19.67
CA TYR A 148 4.61 -5.37 18.85
C TYR A 148 4.73 -4.95 17.38
N ARG A 149 5.08 -3.69 17.10
CA ARG A 149 5.28 -3.19 15.72
C ARG A 149 6.43 -3.91 15.02
N ALA A 150 7.54 -4.15 15.72
CA ALA A 150 8.66 -4.91 15.20
C ALA A 150 8.26 -6.36 14.85
N ALA A 151 7.53 -7.03 15.76
CA ALA A 151 7.03 -8.38 15.52
C ALA A 151 6.01 -8.43 14.36
N LEU A 152 5.16 -7.40 14.21
CA LEU A 152 4.21 -7.30 13.11
C LEU A 152 4.92 -7.16 11.76
N ALA A 153 5.96 -6.33 11.70
CA ALA A 153 6.80 -6.18 10.51
C ALA A 153 7.53 -7.50 10.16
N ALA A 154 8.08 -8.19 11.16
CA ALA A 154 8.74 -9.48 10.98
C ALA A 154 7.78 -10.56 10.46
N ALA A 155 6.56 -10.64 11.02
CA ALA A 155 5.54 -11.59 10.56
C ALA A 155 5.08 -11.29 9.12
N ARG A 156 4.95 -10.01 8.74
CA ARG A 156 4.67 -9.62 7.35
C ARG A 156 5.79 -10.06 6.41
N ALA A 157 7.04 -9.75 6.76
CA ALA A 157 8.20 -10.13 5.96
C ALA A 157 8.33 -11.66 5.78
N ALA A 158 8.10 -12.44 6.84
CA ALA A 158 8.12 -13.90 6.76
C ALA A 158 7.02 -14.45 5.84
N ARG A 159 5.81 -13.86 5.87
CA ARG A 159 4.70 -14.26 4.99
C ARG A 159 4.97 -13.91 3.53
N ASP A 160 5.54 -12.73 3.27
CA ASP A 160 5.92 -12.32 1.92
C ASP A 160 7.02 -13.25 1.36
N GLU A 161 7.98 -13.66 2.19
CA GLU A 161 9.01 -14.61 1.83
C GLU A 161 8.45 -16.00 1.53
N LEU A 162 7.55 -16.52 2.37
CA LEU A 162 6.87 -17.79 2.11
C LEU A 162 6.10 -17.75 0.78
N ALA A 163 5.39 -16.65 0.50
CA ALA A 163 4.69 -16.46 -0.76
C ALA A 163 5.65 -16.47 -1.95
N ARG A 164 6.80 -15.78 -1.84
CA ARG A 164 7.85 -15.74 -2.86
C ARG A 164 8.44 -17.14 -3.13
N VAL A 165 8.82 -17.87 -2.08
CA VAL A 165 9.40 -19.21 -2.18
C VAL A 165 8.39 -20.21 -2.74
N THR A 166 7.12 -20.13 -2.32
CA THR A 166 6.05 -20.98 -2.84
C THR A 166 5.79 -20.73 -4.32
N ALA A 167 5.80 -19.46 -4.76
CA ALA A 167 5.65 -19.13 -6.17
C ALA A 167 6.82 -19.66 -7.00
N ALA A 168 8.07 -19.48 -6.52
CA ALA A 168 9.27 -20.00 -7.19
C ALA A 168 9.23 -21.53 -7.32
N ALA A 169 8.87 -22.23 -6.24
CA ALA A 169 8.76 -23.69 -6.23
C ALA A 169 7.66 -24.22 -7.16
N ARG A 170 6.54 -23.51 -7.33
CA ARG A 170 5.50 -23.89 -8.31
C ARG A 170 6.00 -23.78 -9.75
N THR A 171 6.73 -22.71 -10.08
CA THR A 171 7.32 -22.53 -11.42
C THR A 171 8.39 -23.58 -11.68
N GLU A 172 9.22 -23.90 -10.68
CA GLU A 172 10.22 -24.97 -10.75
C GLU A 172 9.54 -26.33 -10.95
N GLY A 173 8.50 -26.65 -10.16
CA GLY A 173 7.73 -27.89 -10.28
C GLY A 173 7.11 -28.10 -11.66
N ALA A 174 6.47 -27.07 -12.24
CA ALA A 174 5.91 -27.16 -13.59
C ALA A 174 6.98 -27.45 -14.65
N ARG A 175 8.15 -26.81 -14.55
CA ARG A 175 9.28 -27.08 -15.47
C ARG A 175 9.81 -28.50 -15.33
N LEU A 176 9.82 -29.04 -14.11
CA LEU A 176 10.24 -30.42 -13.87
C LEU A 176 9.23 -31.45 -14.37
N GLU A 177 7.94 -31.18 -14.26
CA GLU A 177 6.88 -32.01 -14.85
C GLU A 177 6.99 -32.01 -16.38
N ASP A 178 7.17 -30.84 -17.00
CA ASP A 178 7.38 -30.72 -18.45
C ASP A 178 8.65 -31.46 -18.91
N ALA A 179 9.75 -31.36 -18.15
CA ALA A 179 10.98 -32.08 -18.43
C ALA A 179 10.80 -33.60 -18.28
N ARG A 180 10.10 -34.06 -17.25
CA ARG A 180 9.80 -35.49 -17.06
C ARG A 180 8.95 -36.04 -18.19
N PHE A 181 7.90 -35.31 -18.58
CA PHE A 181 7.04 -35.70 -19.71
C PHE A 181 7.83 -35.76 -21.02
N ALA A 182 8.68 -34.76 -21.30
CA ALA A 182 9.52 -34.77 -22.49
C ALA A 182 10.49 -35.96 -22.49
N LEU A 183 11.15 -36.24 -21.36
CA LEU A 183 12.07 -37.35 -21.23
C LEU A 183 11.36 -38.71 -21.41
N GLU A 184 10.24 -38.94 -20.72
CA GLU A 184 9.43 -40.17 -20.84
C GLU A 184 8.98 -40.41 -22.29
N ARG A 185 8.46 -39.37 -22.97
CA ARG A 185 7.97 -39.46 -24.35
C ARG A 185 9.09 -39.73 -25.37
N ILE A 186 10.26 -39.12 -25.17
CA ILE A 186 11.40 -39.31 -26.08
C ILE A 186 12.05 -40.67 -25.81
N ASP A 187 12.23 -41.06 -24.55
CA ASP A 187 12.82 -42.35 -24.16
C ASP A 187 11.95 -43.56 -24.54
N GLU A 188 10.62 -43.41 -24.54
CA GLU A 188 9.69 -44.45 -25.01
C GLU A 188 9.94 -44.81 -26.49
N VAL A 189 10.29 -43.82 -27.31
CA VAL A 189 10.59 -44.01 -28.72
C VAL A 189 12.08 -44.29 -28.95
N ASP A 190 12.97 -43.82 -28.08
CA ASP A 190 14.43 -44.02 -28.16
C ASP A 190 15.01 -43.71 -29.57
N PRO A 191 14.86 -42.47 -30.05
CA PRO A 191 15.37 -42.07 -31.37
C PRO A 191 16.90 -42.10 -31.38
N GLN A 192 17.49 -42.73 -32.41
CA GLN A 192 18.94 -42.73 -32.58
C GLN A 192 19.40 -41.62 -33.55
N PRO A 193 20.59 -41.02 -33.35
CA PRO A 193 21.16 -40.09 -34.30
C PRO A 193 21.36 -40.75 -35.68
N GLY A 194 20.91 -40.10 -36.77
CA GLY A 194 21.05 -40.61 -38.13
C GLY A 194 19.97 -41.61 -38.56
N GLU A 195 19.14 -42.08 -37.63
CA GLU A 195 18.12 -43.12 -37.91
C GLU A 195 17.02 -42.62 -38.84
N LEU A 196 16.60 -41.36 -38.69
CA LEU A 196 15.56 -40.79 -39.53
C LEU A 196 16.03 -40.68 -40.98
N GLU A 197 17.28 -40.25 -41.17
CA GLU A 197 17.91 -40.11 -42.48
C GLU A 197 18.04 -41.49 -43.17
N GLU A 198 18.46 -42.52 -42.44
CA GLU A 198 18.51 -43.90 -42.93
C GLU A 198 17.13 -44.44 -43.34
N LEU A 199 16.09 -44.13 -42.57
CA LEU A 199 14.71 -44.49 -42.89
C LEU A 199 14.16 -43.73 -44.10
N GLU A 200 14.42 -42.43 -44.21
CA GLU A 200 14.00 -41.63 -45.37
C GLU A 200 14.69 -42.11 -46.67
N GLU A 201 15.89 -42.68 -46.60
CA GLU A 201 16.57 -43.30 -47.76
C GLU A 201 16.03 -44.69 -48.13
N THR A 202 15.68 -45.52 -47.13
CA THR A 202 15.30 -46.93 -47.33
C THR A 202 13.81 -47.12 -47.60
N LEU A 203 12.95 -46.32 -46.97
CA LEU A 203 11.50 -46.47 -47.03
C LEU A 203 10.92 -46.37 -48.46
N PRO A 204 11.33 -45.41 -49.32
CA PRO A 204 10.82 -45.33 -50.70
C PRO A 204 11.12 -46.60 -51.51
N ARG A 205 12.26 -47.24 -51.27
CA ARG A 205 12.63 -48.50 -51.94
C ARG A 205 11.77 -49.67 -51.47
N ALA A 206 11.48 -49.74 -50.16
CA ALA A 206 10.61 -50.76 -49.59
C ALA A 206 9.14 -50.59 -50.00
N GLU A 207 8.64 -49.35 -50.05
CA GLU A 207 7.26 -49.03 -50.49
C GLU A 207 7.01 -49.40 -51.95
N HIS A 208 8.03 -49.26 -52.79
CA HIS A 208 7.95 -49.60 -54.21
C HIS A 208 8.49 -50.99 -54.55
N ALA A 209 8.89 -51.80 -53.56
CA ALA A 209 9.52 -53.10 -53.81
C ALA A 209 8.64 -54.04 -54.65
N GLU A 210 7.33 -54.13 -54.35
CA GLU A 210 6.38 -54.94 -55.13
C GLU A 210 6.27 -54.44 -56.59
N ALA A 211 6.11 -53.13 -56.77
CA ALA A 211 6.01 -52.52 -58.10
C ALA A 211 7.32 -52.66 -58.90
N LEU A 212 8.47 -52.53 -58.25
CA LEU A 212 9.81 -52.70 -58.84
C LEU A 212 10.03 -54.15 -59.27
N ALA A 213 9.65 -55.13 -58.43
CA ALA A 213 9.75 -56.55 -58.75
C ALA A 213 8.80 -56.94 -59.89
N SER A 214 7.54 -56.45 -59.87
CA SER A 214 6.56 -56.71 -60.94
C SER A 214 7.00 -56.09 -62.27
N THR A 215 7.48 -54.85 -62.24
CA THR A 215 7.95 -54.16 -63.45
C THR A 215 9.17 -54.88 -64.05
N ALA A 216 10.13 -55.30 -63.21
CA ALA A 216 11.29 -56.06 -63.68
C ALA A 216 10.90 -57.43 -64.25
N HIS A 217 9.91 -58.10 -63.63
CA HIS A 217 9.38 -59.36 -64.12
C HIS A 217 8.69 -59.19 -65.49
N GLU A 218 7.74 -58.27 -65.62
CA GLU A 218 7.00 -58.02 -66.86
C GLU A 218 7.95 -57.60 -68.00
N ALA A 219 8.92 -56.73 -67.71
CA ALA A 219 9.92 -56.33 -68.69
C ALA A 219 10.78 -57.53 -69.16
N SER A 220 11.15 -58.45 -68.27
CA SER A 220 11.90 -59.66 -68.64
C SER A 220 11.08 -60.63 -69.50
N GLU A 221 9.76 -60.73 -69.25
CA GLU A 221 8.83 -61.54 -70.03
C GLU A 221 8.62 -60.94 -71.43
N TYR A 222 8.47 -59.63 -71.57
CA TYR A 222 8.36 -58.98 -72.90
C TYR A 222 9.61 -59.18 -73.76
N LEU A 223 10.79 -59.27 -73.15
CA LEU A 223 12.03 -59.49 -73.87
C LEU A 223 12.26 -60.96 -74.22
N SER A 224 12.04 -61.88 -73.27
CA SER A 224 12.52 -63.27 -73.36
C SER A 224 11.51 -64.36 -73.00
N GLY A 225 10.28 -63.98 -72.65
CA GLY A 225 9.18 -64.93 -72.46
C GLY A 225 8.69 -65.49 -73.80
N GLU A 226 7.76 -66.45 -73.74
CA GLU A 226 7.22 -67.10 -74.94
C GLU A 226 6.49 -66.10 -75.84
N GLY A 227 6.97 -65.91 -77.07
CA GLY A 227 6.47 -64.88 -78.00
C GLY A 227 7.03 -63.48 -77.74
N GLY A 228 8.07 -63.35 -76.93
CA GLY A 228 8.77 -62.10 -76.64
C GLY A 228 9.59 -61.54 -77.82
N ALA A 229 10.20 -60.37 -77.61
CA ALA A 229 10.96 -59.68 -78.64
C ALA A 229 12.12 -60.52 -79.21
N LEU A 230 12.79 -61.31 -78.36
CA LEU A 230 13.88 -62.20 -78.77
C LEU A 230 13.41 -63.31 -79.72
N ASP A 231 12.19 -63.85 -79.56
CA ASP A 231 11.68 -64.90 -80.46
C ASP A 231 11.47 -64.36 -81.88
N ALA A 232 10.85 -63.18 -82.00
CA ALA A 232 10.65 -62.50 -83.27
C ALA A 232 11.98 -62.06 -83.91
N LEU A 233 12.91 -61.58 -83.09
CA LEU A 233 14.26 -61.20 -83.51
C LEU A 233 15.03 -62.42 -84.04
N ASN A 234 15.00 -63.54 -83.32
CA ASN A 234 15.64 -64.80 -83.72
C ASN A 234 15.02 -65.37 -85.00
N ALA A 235 13.70 -65.26 -85.17
CA ALA A 235 13.05 -65.63 -86.43
C ALA A 235 13.50 -64.75 -87.60
N ALA A 236 13.64 -63.43 -87.39
CA ALA A 236 14.16 -62.50 -88.39
C ALA A 236 15.64 -62.80 -88.72
N ILE A 237 16.47 -63.07 -87.72
CA ILE A 237 17.87 -63.50 -87.90
C ILE A 237 17.93 -64.78 -88.72
N ALA A 238 17.10 -65.79 -88.42
CA ALA A 238 17.07 -67.06 -89.14
C ALA A 238 16.69 -66.88 -90.62
N GLU A 239 15.68 -66.05 -90.91
CA GLU A 239 15.23 -65.80 -92.28
C GLU A 239 16.25 -64.97 -93.09
N LEU A 240 16.85 -63.96 -92.47
CA LEU A 240 17.94 -63.19 -93.07
C LEU A 240 19.17 -64.06 -93.32
N SER A 241 19.55 -64.92 -92.37
CA SER A 241 20.68 -65.86 -92.49
C SER A 241 20.44 -66.90 -93.58
N ARG A 242 19.19 -67.35 -93.75
CA ARG A 242 18.79 -68.29 -94.80
C ARG A 242 19.08 -67.72 -96.19
N MET A 243 18.80 -66.43 -96.40
CA MET A 243 19.04 -65.73 -97.68
C MET A 243 20.39 -65.03 -97.76
N GLY A 244 21.10 -64.87 -96.64
CA GLY A 244 22.48 -64.35 -96.58
C GLY A 244 23.49 -65.20 -97.34
N ARG A 245 23.18 -66.49 -97.54
CA ARG A 245 23.93 -67.39 -98.44
C ARG A 245 23.82 -67.00 -99.92
N VAL A 246 22.84 -66.16 -100.26
CA VAL A 246 22.56 -65.66 -101.63
C VAL A 246 23.03 -64.22 -101.80
N ASP A 247 22.79 -63.35 -100.81
CA ASP A 247 23.28 -61.95 -100.77
C ASP A 247 24.00 -61.67 -99.44
N ALA A 248 25.31 -61.42 -99.50
CA ALA A 248 26.13 -61.15 -98.33
C ALA A 248 25.65 -59.94 -97.51
N LYS A 249 24.99 -58.96 -98.14
CA LYS A 249 24.47 -57.78 -97.44
C LYS A 249 23.36 -58.14 -96.45
N LEU A 250 22.63 -59.23 -96.68
CA LEU A 250 21.65 -59.75 -95.70
C LEU A 250 22.32 -60.44 -94.51
N SER A 251 23.55 -60.93 -94.67
CA SER A 251 24.37 -61.46 -93.57
C SER A 251 24.79 -60.36 -92.62
N ASP A 252 25.23 -59.20 -93.13
CA ASP A 252 25.61 -58.05 -92.30
C ASP A 252 24.43 -57.58 -91.41
N PHE A 253 23.20 -57.62 -91.93
CA PHE A 253 22.00 -57.32 -91.13
C PHE A 253 21.68 -58.41 -90.10
N ALA A 254 21.87 -59.69 -90.43
CA ALA A 254 21.71 -60.79 -89.48
C ALA A 254 22.74 -60.70 -88.34
N ASP A 255 24.00 -60.38 -88.64
CA ASP A 255 25.07 -60.21 -87.63
C ASP A 255 24.75 -59.03 -86.69
N ALA A 256 24.30 -57.89 -87.23
CA ALA A 256 23.89 -56.74 -86.42
C ALA A 256 22.67 -57.05 -85.52
N LEU A 257 21.69 -57.81 -86.01
CA LEU A 257 20.56 -58.24 -85.18
C LEU A 257 20.97 -59.28 -84.13
N ASN A 258 21.98 -60.10 -84.40
CA ASN A 258 22.51 -61.08 -83.46
C ASN A 258 23.25 -60.39 -82.30
N GLU A 259 24.01 -59.33 -82.56
CA GLU A 259 24.58 -58.47 -81.50
C GLU A 259 23.50 -57.81 -80.64
N ALA A 260 22.40 -57.35 -81.25
CA ALA A 260 21.26 -56.82 -80.52
C ALA A 260 20.55 -57.90 -79.68
N ALA A 261 20.43 -59.13 -80.19
CA ALA A 261 19.85 -60.25 -79.47
C ALA A 261 20.64 -60.58 -78.19
N ILE A 262 21.97 -60.65 -78.28
CA ILE A 262 22.86 -60.86 -77.12
C ILE A 262 22.65 -59.74 -76.08
N THR A 263 22.58 -58.48 -76.52
CA THR A 263 22.35 -57.35 -75.61
C THR A 263 20.99 -57.45 -74.89
N LEU A 264 19.94 -57.87 -75.60
CA LEU A 264 18.61 -58.06 -75.02
C LEU A 264 18.54 -59.26 -74.07
N GLU A 265 19.28 -60.33 -74.36
CA GLU A 265 19.43 -61.50 -73.47
C GLU A 265 20.13 -61.14 -72.15
N ASP A 266 21.19 -60.33 -72.23
CA ASP A 266 21.91 -59.82 -71.06
C ASP A 266 20.99 -58.93 -70.21
N VAL A 267 20.29 -57.96 -70.83
CA VAL A 267 19.35 -57.08 -70.12
C VAL A 267 18.22 -57.88 -69.46
N SER A 268 17.64 -58.87 -70.15
CA SER A 268 16.61 -59.72 -69.57
C SER A 268 17.14 -60.54 -68.38
N SER A 269 18.37 -61.04 -68.48
CA SER A 269 19.02 -61.77 -67.39
C SER A 269 19.33 -60.88 -66.19
N ASP A 270 19.74 -59.64 -66.42
CA ASP A 270 19.96 -58.66 -65.36
C ASP A 270 18.65 -58.19 -64.71
N LEU A 271 17.55 -58.04 -65.47
CA LEU A 271 16.21 -57.78 -64.92
C LEU A 271 15.73 -58.92 -64.02
N ARG A 272 15.98 -60.18 -64.40
CA ARG A 272 15.68 -61.34 -63.55
C ARG A 272 16.52 -61.33 -62.26
N ARG A 273 17.82 -61.09 -62.36
CA ARG A 273 18.70 -60.98 -61.18
C ARG A 273 18.27 -59.82 -60.27
N TYR A 274 17.88 -58.69 -60.85
CA TYR A 274 17.37 -57.54 -60.10
C TYR A 274 16.08 -57.91 -59.36
N ARG A 275 15.09 -58.50 -60.04
CA ARG A 275 13.84 -58.98 -59.43
C ARG A 275 14.11 -59.93 -58.26
N ASP A 276 14.97 -60.91 -58.46
CA ASP A 276 15.29 -61.91 -57.43
C ASP A 276 16.07 -61.31 -56.24
N GLY A 277 16.67 -60.12 -56.43
CA GLY A 277 17.31 -59.33 -55.39
C GLY A 277 16.41 -58.28 -54.73
N VAL A 278 15.17 -58.10 -55.19
CA VAL A 278 14.18 -57.24 -54.52
C VAL A 278 13.49 -58.06 -53.42
N ASP A 279 13.86 -57.79 -52.17
CA ASP A 279 13.23 -58.40 -51.00
C ASP A 279 11.92 -57.67 -50.68
N PHE A 280 10.78 -58.37 -50.81
CA PHE A 280 9.46 -57.84 -50.49
C PHE A 280 8.93 -58.53 -49.24
N ASP A 281 9.08 -57.86 -48.10
CA ASP A 281 8.50 -58.26 -46.83
C ASP A 281 7.50 -57.19 -46.34
N PRO A 282 6.18 -57.45 -46.47
CA PRO A 282 5.14 -56.54 -45.97
C PRO A 282 5.22 -56.26 -44.47
N ALA A 283 5.71 -57.20 -43.67
CA ALA A 283 5.85 -57.01 -42.22
C ALA A 283 7.00 -56.05 -41.91
N GLU A 284 8.09 -56.15 -42.67
CA GLU A 284 9.23 -55.23 -42.56
C GLU A 284 8.87 -53.82 -43.02
N LEU A 285 8.14 -53.68 -44.13
CA LEU A 285 7.65 -52.37 -44.59
C LEU A 285 6.75 -51.71 -43.53
N ALA A 286 5.80 -52.45 -42.95
CA ALA A 286 4.95 -51.94 -41.88
C ALA A 286 5.76 -51.48 -40.65
N ARG A 287 6.80 -52.24 -40.28
CA ARG A 287 7.73 -51.88 -39.19
C ARG A 287 8.48 -50.59 -39.47
N LEU A 288 9.00 -50.41 -40.68
CA LEU A 288 9.72 -49.19 -41.09
C LEU A 288 8.77 -47.98 -41.13
N GLN A 289 7.54 -48.14 -41.63
CA GLN A 289 6.53 -47.08 -41.64
C GLN A 289 6.10 -46.67 -40.22
N GLU A 290 5.88 -47.64 -39.33
CA GLU A 290 5.55 -47.38 -37.92
C GLU A 290 6.69 -46.66 -37.20
N ARG A 291 7.94 -47.09 -37.43
CA ARG A 291 9.12 -46.44 -36.87
C ARG A 291 9.27 -45.00 -37.38
N HIS A 292 9.18 -44.79 -38.68
CA HIS A 292 9.23 -43.45 -39.28
C HIS A 292 8.11 -42.53 -38.75
N ALA A 293 6.89 -43.06 -38.59
CA ALA A 293 5.77 -42.32 -38.02
C ALA A 293 6.01 -41.93 -36.54
N ALA A 294 6.60 -42.81 -35.74
CA ALA A 294 6.96 -42.53 -34.36
C ALA A 294 8.00 -41.40 -34.25
N LEU A 295 9.06 -41.44 -35.07
CA LEU A 295 10.10 -40.41 -35.13
C LEU A 295 9.53 -39.04 -35.58
N ARG A 296 8.70 -39.03 -36.63
CA ARG A 296 7.96 -37.83 -37.07
C ARG A 296 7.00 -37.31 -36.00
N GLY A 297 6.43 -38.21 -35.19
CA GLY A 297 5.60 -37.88 -34.04
C GLY A 297 6.35 -37.05 -33.00
N LEU A 298 7.60 -37.43 -32.67
CA LEU A 298 8.46 -36.66 -31.77
C LEU A 298 8.81 -35.28 -32.33
N MET A 299 9.18 -35.19 -33.61
CA MET A 299 9.52 -33.90 -34.24
C MET A 299 8.36 -32.90 -34.15
N ARG A 300 7.12 -33.35 -34.36
CA ARG A 300 5.94 -32.46 -34.22
C ARG A 300 5.77 -31.91 -32.81
N GLN A 301 6.20 -32.65 -31.79
CA GLN A 301 6.03 -32.26 -30.38
C GLN A 301 7.22 -31.47 -29.84
N PHE A 302 8.45 -31.79 -30.27
CA PHE A 302 9.67 -31.32 -29.61
C PHE A 302 10.65 -30.55 -30.52
N GLY A 303 10.44 -30.51 -31.85
CA GLY A 303 11.23 -29.65 -32.73
C GLY A 303 11.27 -30.06 -34.21
N PRO A 304 11.52 -29.12 -35.13
CA PRO A 304 11.45 -29.39 -36.57
C PRO A 304 12.52 -30.35 -37.10
N ARG A 305 13.61 -30.61 -36.35
CA ARG A 305 14.69 -31.55 -36.70
C ARG A 305 14.90 -32.57 -35.59
N MET A 306 15.42 -33.76 -35.94
CA MET A 306 15.71 -34.80 -34.93
C MET A 306 16.78 -34.35 -33.92
N GLU A 307 17.74 -33.53 -34.36
CA GLU A 307 18.72 -32.89 -33.47
C GLU A 307 18.05 -32.07 -32.35
N ASP A 308 16.95 -31.38 -32.65
CA ASP A 308 16.24 -30.55 -31.68
C ASP A 308 15.55 -31.43 -30.61
N VAL A 309 15.06 -32.61 -31.01
CA VAL A 309 14.47 -33.61 -30.10
C VAL A 309 15.53 -34.18 -29.14
N LEU A 310 16.70 -34.55 -29.66
CA LEU A 310 17.80 -35.07 -28.86
C LEU A 310 18.37 -34.02 -27.89
N ALA A 311 18.53 -32.77 -28.36
CA ALA A 311 18.93 -31.66 -27.50
C ALA A 311 17.91 -31.41 -26.38
N ARG A 312 16.60 -31.46 -26.69
CA ARG A 312 15.53 -31.32 -25.70
C ARG A 312 15.57 -32.41 -24.63
N ARG A 313 15.92 -33.65 -25.02
CA ARG A 313 16.10 -34.79 -24.11
C ARG A 313 17.27 -34.58 -23.15
N GLU A 314 18.40 -34.10 -23.66
CA GLU A 314 19.60 -33.80 -22.86
C GLU A 314 19.31 -32.68 -21.85
N GLU A 315 18.70 -31.57 -22.31
CA GLU A 315 18.27 -30.46 -21.45
C GLU A 315 17.30 -30.92 -20.34
N ALA A 316 16.33 -31.78 -20.68
CA ALA A 316 15.38 -32.35 -19.71
C ALA A 316 16.11 -33.20 -18.65
N SER A 317 17.08 -34.01 -19.06
CA SER A 317 17.85 -34.88 -18.18
C SER A 317 18.71 -34.08 -17.21
N GLU A 318 19.43 -33.07 -17.70
CA GLU A 318 20.23 -32.16 -16.86
C GLU A 318 19.37 -31.41 -15.84
N LEU A 319 18.21 -30.89 -16.27
CA LEU A 319 17.30 -30.16 -15.40
C LEU A 319 16.76 -31.03 -14.26
N LEU A 320 16.40 -32.29 -14.56
CA LEU A 320 15.94 -33.26 -13.55
C LEU A 320 17.05 -33.69 -12.59
N ALA A 321 18.31 -33.72 -13.03
CA ALA A 321 19.46 -34.08 -12.19
C ALA A 321 19.82 -32.99 -11.17
N VAL A 322 19.55 -31.71 -11.47
CA VAL A 322 19.87 -30.56 -10.60
C VAL A 322 18.75 -30.24 -9.61
N ALA A 323 17.55 -30.79 -9.82
CA ALA A 323 16.36 -30.40 -9.08
C ALA A 323 16.22 -31.12 -7.72
N SER A 324 16.73 -30.51 -6.65
CA SER A 324 16.27 -30.81 -5.29
C SER A 324 16.60 -29.69 -4.30
N ASP A 325 15.59 -28.90 -3.88
CA ASP A 325 15.50 -28.27 -2.54
C ASP A 325 14.21 -27.44 -2.32
N GLY A 326 13.23 -27.48 -3.23
CA GLY A 326 12.04 -26.59 -3.17
C GLY A 326 11.16 -26.80 -1.93
N GLU A 327 10.85 -28.06 -1.60
CA GLU A 327 10.01 -28.39 -0.45
C GLU A 327 10.66 -28.08 0.90
N ALA A 328 11.98 -28.26 1.02
CA ALA A 328 12.71 -27.92 2.23
C ALA A 328 12.74 -26.39 2.44
N ARG A 329 12.93 -25.62 1.36
CA ARG A 329 12.84 -24.15 1.39
C ARG A 329 11.43 -23.66 1.79
N ILE A 330 10.36 -24.26 1.26
CA ILE A 330 8.99 -23.93 1.68
C ILE A 330 8.80 -24.26 3.17
N ARG A 331 9.25 -25.42 3.63
CA ARG A 331 9.12 -25.85 5.03
C ARG A 331 9.84 -24.90 5.97
N SER A 332 11.08 -24.53 5.65
CA SER A 332 11.85 -23.56 6.44
C SER A 332 11.19 -22.17 6.47
N ALA A 333 10.66 -21.71 5.34
CA ALA A 333 9.90 -20.45 5.28
C ALA A 333 8.60 -20.52 6.11
N GLN A 334 7.90 -21.66 6.11
CA GLN A 334 6.71 -21.86 6.93
C GLN A 334 7.05 -21.87 8.43
N GLU A 335 8.12 -22.54 8.84
CA GLU A 335 8.61 -22.53 10.23
C GLU A 335 8.96 -21.11 10.70
N ALA A 336 9.55 -20.30 9.81
CA ALA A 336 9.83 -18.88 10.10
C ALA A 336 8.54 -18.06 10.27
N VAL A 337 7.51 -18.31 9.45
CA VAL A 337 6.18 -17.69 9.61
C VAL A 337 5.57 -18.06 10.95
N ASP A 338 5.58 -19.36 11.31
CA ASP A 338 4.98 -19.85 12.54
C ASP A 338 5.67 -19.25 13.78
N ALA A 339 7.01 -19.17 13.75
CA ALA A 339 7.79 -18.52 14.81
C ALA A 339 7.47 -17.01 14.91
N ALA A 340 7.43 -16.30 13.77
CA ALA A 340 7.12 -14.87 13.76
C ALA A 340 5.68 -14.57 14.23
N GLU A 341 4.70 -15.40 13.88
CA GLU A 341 3.32 -15.28 14.35
C GLU A 341 3.16 -15.61 15.85
N ALA A 342 3.96 -16.55 16.38
CA ALA A 342 4.00 -16.84 17.80
C ALA A 342 4.55 -15.64 18.60
N GLU A 343 5.66 -15.04 18.14
CA GLU A 343 6.24 -13.84 18.74
C GLU A 343 5.29 -12.64 18.65
N LEU A 344 4.66 -12.43 17.50
CA LEU A 344 3.65 -11.39 17.32
C LEU A 344 2.47 -11.60 18.28
N SER A 345 2.00 -12.83 18.46
CA SER A 345 0.92 -13.16 19.41
C SER A 345 1.33 -12.95 20.86
N HIS A 346 2.61 -13.17 21.20
CA HIS A 346 3.14 -12.85 22.53
C HIS A 346 3.20 -11.33 22.76
N ALA A 347 3.80 -10.58 21.82
CA ALA A 347 3.89 -9.13 21.89
C ALA A 347 2.50 -8.46 21.94
N ALA A 348 1.54 -8.97 21.15
CA ALA A 348 0.15 -8.55 21.16
C ALA A 348 -0.51 -8.67 22.55
N ARG A 349 -0.38 -9.83 23.20
CA ARG A 349 -0.90 -10.06 24.56
C ARG A 349 -0.22 -9.17 25.59
N THR A 350 1.09 -8.96 25.45
CA THR A 350 1.85 -8.07 26.34
C THR A 350 1.38 -6.63 26.22
N LEU A 351 1.27 -6.10 24.99
CA LEU A 351 0.73 -4.75 24.74
C LEU A 351 -0.67 -4.59 25.33
N MET A 352 -1.57 -5.56 25.10
CA MET A 352 -2.95 -5.46 25.57
C MET A 352 -3.05 -5.49 27.10
N ARG A 353 -2.24 -6.32 27.76
CA ARG A 353 -2.14 -6.35 29.22
C ARG A 353 -1.68 -4.99 29.77
N ARG A 354 -0.60 -4.43 29.21
CA ARG A 354 -0.04 -3.14 29.64
C ARG A 354 -1.07 -2.01 29.49
N ARG A 355 -1.78 -1.97 28.36
CA ARG A 355 -2.87 -1.00 28.13
C ARG A 355 -4.02 -1.19 29.10
N ASN A 356 -4.49 -2.42 29.32
CA ASN A 356 -5.62 -2.70 30.21
C ASN A 356 -5.27 -2.47 31.70
N ASP A 357 -3.99 -2.50 32.07
CA ASP A 357 -3.53 -2.11 33.40
C ASP A 357 -3.44 -0.57 33.55
N ALA A 358 -3.01 0.13 32.50
CA ALA A 358 -2.79 1.58 32.50
C ALA A 358 -4.07 2.39 32.28
N ALA A 359 -4.91 2.01 31.32
CA ALA A 359 -6.09 2.78 30.92
C ALA A 359 -7.09 3.02 32.06
N PRO A 360 -7.41 2.05 32.94
CA PRO A 360 -8.26 2.32 34.09
C PRO A 360 -7.65 3.30 35.09
N ARG A 361 -6.31 3.36 35.20
CA ARG A 361 -5.62 4.34 36.04
C ARG A 361 -5.73 5.73 35.41
N PHE A 362 -5.50 5.84 34.09
CA PHE A 362 -5.71 7.08 33.34
C PHE A 362 -7.13 7.61 33.53
N CYS A 363 -8.16 6.77 33.31
CA CYS A 363 -9.56 7.13 33.53
C CYS A 363 -9.84 7.65 34.95
N ARG A 364 -9.22 7.06 35.99
CA ARG A 364 -9.37 7.53 37.37
C ARG A 364 -8.75 8.90 37.60
N GLU A 365 -7.55 9.15 37.09
CA GLU A 365 -6.91 10.46 37.21
C GLU A 365 -7.71 11.54 36.45
N VAL A 366 -8.23 11.21 35.26
CA VAL A 366 -9.13 12.11 34.52
C VAL A 366 -10.42 12.33 35.31
N GLY A 367 -10.98 11.29 35.92
CA GLY A 367 -12.15 11.40 36.79
C GLY A 367 -11.95 12.37 37.96
N LYS A 368 -10.75 12.45 38.55
CA LYS A 368 -10.45 13.45 39.60
C LYS A 368 -10.49 14.88 39.06
N GLN A 369 -9.97 15.12 37.84
CA GLN A 369 -10.04 16.43 37.21
C GLN A 369 -11.47 16.78 36.79
N MET A 370 -12.22 15.82 36.23
CA MET A 370 -13.64 15.98 35.92
C MET A 370 -14.46 16.33 37.17
N ALA A 371 -14.15 15.74 38.33
CA ALA A 371 -14.82 16.08 39.58
C ALA A 371 -14.60 17.55 39.99
N ARG A 372 -13.39 18.11 39.77
CA ARG A 372 -13.12 19.55 39.97
C ARG A 372 -13.95 20.42 39.03
N LEU A 373 -14.23 19.94 37.83
CA LEU A 373 -15.04 20.61 36.80
C LEU A 373 -16.55 20.39 36.99
N GLU A 374 -17.00 20.02 38.20
CA GLU A 374 -18.39 19.72 38.56
C GLU A 374 -19.03 18.58 37.74
N MET A 375 -18.20 17.71 37.18
CA MET A 375 -18.59 16.50 36.45
C MET A 375 -18.39 15.23 37.30
N GLY A 376 -18.45 15.34 38.63
CA GLY A 376 -18.11 14.24 39.55
C GLY A 376 -19.04 13.01 39.49
N LYS A 377 -20.19 13.11 38.80
CA LYS A 377 -21.08 11.98 38.50
C LYS A 377 -20.71 11.25 37.20
N ALA A 378 -19.88 11.88 36.37
CA ALA A 378 -19.47 11.36 35.08
C ALA A 378 -18.15 10.58 35.19
N GLU A 379 -17.96 9.62 34.29
CA GLU A 379 -16.82 8.71 34.29
C GLU A 379 -16.37 8.41 32.86
N LEU A 380 -15.05 8.31 32.66
CA LEU A 380 -14.47 7.71 31.46
C LEU A 380 -14.22 6.22 31.68
N VAL A 381 -14.61 5.41 30.71
CA VAL A 381 -14.47 3.95 30.73
C VAL A 381 -13.65 3.53 29.53
N TRP A 382 -12.60 2.75 29.78
CA TRP A 382 -11.81 2.14 28.72
C TRP A 382 -12.54 0.91 28.17
N ASP A 383 -12.85 0.92 26.87
CA ASP A 383 -13.35 -0.26 26.15
C ASP A 383 -12.25 -0.79 25.24
N ALA A 384 -11.96 -2.09 25.34
CA ALA A 384 -10.99 -2.77 24.50
C ALA A 384 -11.61 -4.05 23.96
N ARG A 385 -11.75 -4.12 22.64
CA ARG A 385 -12.35 -5.25 21.93
C ARG A 385 -11.29 -5.91 21.04
N GLU A 386 -10.96 -7.16 21.35
CA GLU A 386 -10.01 -7.94 20.56
C GLU A 386 -10.45 -8.01 19.10
N LEU A 387 -9.49 -7.82 18.19
CA LEU A 387 -9.72 -7.90 16.76
C LEU A 387 -9.26 -9.27 16.24
N PRO A 388 -9.91 -9.79 15.19
CA PRO A 388 -9.39 -10.94 14.48
C PRO A 388 -8.02 -10.61 13.87
N ARG A 389 -7.14 -11.61 13.74
CA ARG A 389 -5.72 -11.45 13.38
C ARG A 389 -5.51 -10.65 12.09
N GLU A 390 -6.43 -10.75 11.13
CA GLU A 390 -6.41 -10.08 9.83
C GLU A 390 -6.58 -8.55 9.95
N ARG A 391 -7.17 -8.09 11.06
CA ARG A 391 -7.42 -6.67 11.34
C ARG A 391 -6.39 -6.04 12.27
N TRP A 392 -5.35 -6.77 12.66
CA TRP A 392 -4.27 -6.23 13.49
C TRP A 392 -3.50 -5.15 12.72
N SER A 393 -3.37 -3.98 13.33
CA SER A 393 -2.74 -2.80 12.74
C SER A 393 -1.56 -2.34 13.57
N GLU A 394 -0.82 -1.32 13.12
CA GLU A 394 0.29 -0.75 13.89
C GLU A 394 -0.13 -0.11 15.22
N GLN A 395 -1.44 0.13 15.41
CA GLN A 395 -1.99 0.59 16.69
C GLN A 395 -2.18 -0.56 17.68
N GLY A 396 -2.28 -1.81 17.22
CA GLY A 396 -2.40 -2.97 18.09
C GLY A 396 -3.40 -4.03 17.62
N PRO A 397 -3.57 -5.08 18.44
CA PRO A 397 -4.43 -6.23 18.15
C PRO A 397 -5.89 -6.08 18.63
N ALA A 398 -6.29 -4.90 19.10
CA ALA A 398 -7.66 -4.62 19.57
C ALA A 398 -8.14 -3.24 19.10
N ALA A 399 -9.45 -3.10 18.96
CA ALA A 399 -10.12 -1.82 18.84
C ALA A 399 -10.36 -1.28 20.25
N CYS A 400 -9.64 -0.22 20.60
CA CYS A 400 -9.75 0.42 21.90
C CYS A 400 -10.32 1.84 21.76
N GLU A 401 -11.22 2.23 22.65
CA GLU A 401 -11.75 3.59 22.70
C GLU A 401 -12.13 4.00 24.13
N LEU A 402 -12.02 5.30 24.43
CA LEU A 402 -12.59 5.87 25.65
C LEU A 402 -14.09 6.10 25.46
N LEU A 403 -14.87 5.53 26.36
CA LEU A 403 -16.31 5.75 26.47
C LEU A 403 -16.61 6.73 27.61
N TYR A 404 -17.67 7.50 27.48
CA TYR A 404 -18.16 8.41 28.50
C TYR A 404 -19.48 7.96 29.08
N ARG A 405 -19.58 8.04 30.40
CA ARG A 405 -20.78 7.79 31.18
C ARG A 405 -21.12 9.07 31.94
N GLY A 406 -22.17 9.78 31.55
CA GLY A 406 -22.53 11.07 32.15
C GLY A 406 -23.14 11.02 33.57
N GLY A 407 -23.39 9.83 34.12
CA GLY A 407 -24.04 9.68 35.41
C GLY A 407 -24.07 8.24 35.90
N ALA A 408 -24.11 8.06 37.22
CA ALA A 408 -24.30 6.75 37.86
C ALA A 408 -25.63 6.13 37.39
N GLY A 409 -25.56 4.99 36.70
CA GLY A 409 -26.70 4.27 36.13
C GLY A 409 -26.92 4.46 34.62
N LEU A 410 -26.16 5.34 33.96
CA LEU A 410 -26.21 5.49 32.50
C LEU A 410 -25.24 4.53 31.79
N THR A 411 -25.59 4.13 30.57
CA THR A 411 -24.70 3.31 29.72
C THR A 411 -23.55 4.17 29.21
N ALA A 412 -22.32 3.65 29.27
CA ALA A 412 -21.17 4.30 28.67
C ALA A 412 -21.30 4.30 27.13
N ARG A 413 -21.00 5.44 26.49
CA ARG A 413 -21.12 5.63 25.04
C ARG A 413 -19.87 6.29 24.49
N PRO A 414 -19.54 6.10 23.20
CA PRO A 414 -18.43 6.80 22.57
C PRO A 414 -18.55 8.32 22.74
N LEU A 415 -17.43 9.02 22.93
CA LEU A 415 -17.39 10.48 23.15
C LEU A 415 -18.11 11.27 22.06
N ARG A 416 -18.05 10.79 20.81
CA ARG A 416 -18.79 11.35 19.66
C ARG A 416 -20.32 11.35 19.78
N ARG A 417 -20.90 10.65 20.76
CA ARG A 417 -22.35 10.62 21.03
C ARG A 417 -22.76 11.47 22.23
N ILE A 418 -21.86 12.26 22.79
CA ILE A 418 -22.18 13.24 23.83
C ILE A 418 -22.94 14.40 23.19
N ALA A 419 -24.06 14.81 23.81
CA ALA A 419 -24.96 15.83 23.27
C ALA A 419 -24.54 17.28 23.61
N SER A 420 -23.69 17.48 24.63
CA SER A 420 -23.29 18.82 25.11
C SER A 420 -21.83 19.12 24.74
N GLY A 421 -21.61 20.12 23.88
CA GLY A 421 -20.27 20.55 23.46
C GLY A 421 -19.40 21.02 24.64
N GLY A 422 -19.99 21.75 25.60
CA GLY A 422 -19.28 22.20 26.80
C GLY A 422 -18.84 21.06 27.73
N GLU A 423 -19.59 19.94 27.79
CA GLU A 423 -19.13 18.75 28.52
C GLU A 423 -17.92 18.11 27.84
N LEU A 424 -17.93 18.04 26.51
CA LEU A 424 -16.83 17.47 25.74
C LEU A 424 -15.54 18.29 25.90
N SER A 425 -15.63 19.63 25.83
CA SER A 425 -14.49 20.53 26.08
C SER A 425 -13.91 20.37 27.49
N ARG A 426 -14.76 20.20 28.51
CA ARG A 426 -14.30 19.96 29.88
C ARG A 426 -13.68 18.58 30.08
N VAL A 427 -14.20 17.54 29.41
CA VAL A 427 -13.55 16.22 29.38
C VAL A 427 -12.18 16.30 28.71
N MET A 428 -12.08 17.02 27.59
CA MET A 428 -10.78 17.25 26.94
C MET A 428 -9.79 17.95 27.87
N LEU A 429 -10.21 19.06 28.49
CA LEU A 429 -9.40 19.78 29.46
C LEU A 429 -8.90 18.85 30.57
N ALA A 430 -9.79 18.03 31.14
CA ALA A 430 -9.44 17.06 32.17
C ALA A 430 -8.39 16.03 31.68
N CYS A 431 -8.53 15.53 30.44
CA CYS A 431 -7.56 14.63 29.83
C CYS A 431 -6.19 15.31 29.62
N LYS A 432 -6.17 16.52 29.07
CA LYS A 432 -4.94 17.29 28.77
C LYS A 432 -4.17 17.64 30.04
N VAL A 433 -4.88 18.00 31.12
CA VAL A 433 -4.26 18.24 32.43
C VAL A 433 -3.60 16.99 33.00
N VAL A 434 -4.22 15.81 32.80
CA VAL A 434 -3.65 14.54 33.26
C VAL A 434 -2.46 14.09 32.43
N LEU A 435 -2.49 14.37 31.12
CA LEU A 435 -1.34 14.14 30.23
C LEU A 435 -0.15 14.99 30.64
N GLY A 436 -0.37 16.27 30.92
CA GLY A 436 0.71 17.18 31.31
C GLY A 436 1.85 17.17 30.28
N GLU A 437 3.10 17.04 30.73
CA GLU A 437 4.27 16.99 29.84
C GLU A 437 4.31 15.76 28.90
N ALA A 438 3.46 14.74 29.12
CA ALA A 438 3.35 13.59 28.23
C ALA A 438 2.45 13.86 27.01
N ASP A 439 1.77 15.01 26.94
CA ASP A 439 1.03 15.39 25.74
C ASP A 439 2.01 15.71 24.60
N GLY A 440 1.65 15.31 23.39
CA GLY A 440 2.48 15.54 22.20
C GLY A 440 2.33 16.93 21.59
N VAL A 441 1.56 17.82 22.22
CA VAL A 441 1.17 19.14 21.71
C VAL A 441 1.64 20.20 22.69
N ASP A 442 2.25 21.28 22.19
CA ASP A 442 2.73 22.38 23.03
C ASP A 442 1.65 23.43 23.35
N THR A 443 0.81 23.75 22.35
CA THR A 443 -0.15 24.85 22.42
C THR A 443 -1.59 24.33 22.33
N LEU A 444 -2.41 24.69 23.31
CA LEU A 444 -3.82 24.33 23.38
C LEU A 444 -4.69 25.59 23.29
N VAL A 445 -5.62 25.61 22.34
CA VAL A 445 -6.52 26.74 22.13
C VAL A 445 -7.94 26.30 22.50
N PHE A 446 -8.54 26.91 23.51
CA PHE A 446 -9.89 26.60 23.95
C PHE A 446 -10.86 27.69 23.50
N ASP A 447 -11.89 27.27 22.76
CA ASP A 447 -13.04 28.11 22.43
C ASP A 447 -14.26 27.64 23.21
N GLU A 448 -14.97 28.57 23.85
CA GLU A 448 -16.20 28.32 24.60
C GLU A 448 -16.12 27.20 25.65
N VAL A 449 -14.94 26.97 26.26
CA VAL A 449 -14.79 26.01 27.37
C VAL A 449 -15.65 26.37 28.60
N ASP A 450 -16.03 27.64 28.69
CA ASP A 450 -16.91 28.21 29.69
C ASP A 450 -18.40 28.19 29.31
N ALA A 451 -18.79 27.57 28.19
CA ALA A 451 -20.19 27.44 27.79
C ALA A 451 -21.02 26.70 28.85
N GLY A 452 -22.06 27.37 29.34
CA GLY A 452 -22.95 26.83 30.38
C GLY A 452 -22.32 26.74 31.77
N VAL A 453 -21.21 27.45 32.01
CA VAL A 453 -20.48 27.48 33.29
C VAL A 453 -20.76 28.80 34.02
N GLY A 454 -21.08 28.74 35.32
CA GLY A 454 -21.30 29.93 36.14
C GLY A 454 -20.93 29.73 37.61
N GLY A 455 -20.69 30.83 38.33
CA GLY A 455 -20.48 30.83 39.79
C GLY A 455 -19.27 30.03 40.25
N ALA A 456 -19.47 29.05 41.14
CA ALA A 456 -18.37 28.24 41.69
C ALA A 456 -17.65 27.42 40.61
N VAL A 457 -18.39 26.96 39.58
CA VAL A 457 -17.84 26.14 38.49
C VAL A 457 -16.82 26.94 37.66
N ALA A 458 -17.06 28.24 37.48
CA ALA A 458 -16.14 29.14 36.78
C ALA A 458 -14.78 29.25 37.49
N ARG A 459 -14.77 29.28 38.83
CA ARG A 459 -13.52 29.30 39.62
C ARG A 459 -12.75 28.01 39.49
N SER A 460 -13.43 26.87 39.53
CA SER A 460 -12.79 25.57 39.35
C SER A 460 -12.23 25.40 37.94
N LEU A 461 -12.98 25.82 36.92
CA LEU A 461 -12.51 25.84 35.52
C LEU A 461 -11.24 26.69 35.37
N ALA A 462 -11.27 27.90 35.93
CA ALA A 462 -10.12 28.81 35.91
C ALA A 462 -8.88 28.15 36.56
N ALA A 463 -9.04 27.52 37.72
CA ALA A 463 -7.94 26.82 38.40
C ALA A 463 -7.38 25.65 37.58
N VAL A 464 -8.24 24.88 36.90
CA VAL A 464 -7.79 23.76 36.04
C VAL A 464 -7.06 24.26 34.80
N LEU A 465 -7.50 25.37 34.18
CA LEU A 465 -6.79 26.02 33.07
C LEU A 465 -5.42 26.55 33.50
N ALA A 466 -5.34 27.13 34.71
CA ALA A 466 -4.07 27.58 35.27
C ALA A 466 -3.11 26.42 35.59
N ASP A 467 -3.63 25.26 36.03
CA ASP A 467 -2.82 24.05 36.20
C ASP A 467 -2.27 23.55 34.85
N LEU A 468 -3.10 23.55 33.80
CA LEU A 468 -2.68 23.17 32.44
C LEU A 468 -1.62 24.12 31.87
N ALA A 469 -1.75 25.43 32.15
CA ALA A 469 -0.82 26.46 31.70
C ALA A 469 0.59 26.34 32.30
N ARG A 470 0.81 25.44 33.27
CA ARG A 470 2.16 25.13 33.78
C ARG A 470 2.96 24.25 32.84
N THR A 471 2.30 23.45 32.01
CA THR A 471 2.95 22.48 31.10
C THR A 471 2.74 22.83 29.64
N HIS A 472 1.69 23.58 29.31
CA HIS A 472 1.34 23.96 27.94
C HIS A 472 1.17 25.47 27.81
N GLN A 473 1.31 25.96 26.60
CA GLN A 473 0.77 27.26 26.24
C GLN A 473 -0.74 27.14 26.05
N VAL A 474 -1.51 27.88 26.85
CA VAL A 474 -2.98 27.80 26.83
C VAL A 474 -3.55 29.13 26.37
N ILE A 475 -4.32 29.12 25.28
CA ILE A 475 -5.04 30.28 24.76
C ILE A 475 -6.53 30.04 24.96
N VAL A 476 -7.22 30.90 25.71
CA VAL A 476 -8.64 30.72 26.03
C VAL A 476 -9.45 31.91 25.55
N VAL A 477 -10.46 31.64 24.73
CA VAL A 477 -11.51 32.59 24.41
C VAL A 477 -12.62 32.44 25.45
N THR A 478 -12.89 33.49 26.22
CA THR A 478 -13.83 33.40 27.36
C THR A 478 -14.60 34.71 27.59
N HIS A 479 -15.74 34.58 28.26
CA HIS A 479 -16.53 35.69 28.79
C HIS A 479 -16.55 35.70 30.33
N VAL A 480 -15.85 34.76 30.97
CA VAL A 480 -15.85 34.53 32.41
C VAL A 480 -14.67 35.26 33.07
N ALA A 481 -14.99 36.26 33.90
CA ALA A 481 -14.00 37.10 34.58
C ALA A 481 -13.01 36.28 35.43
N GLN A 482 -13.49 35.19 36.06
CA GLN A 482 -12.69 34.30 36.90
C GLN A 482 -11.53 33.63 36.13
N VAL A 483 -11.69 33.41 34.82
CA VAL A 483 -10.62 32.87 33.97
C VAL A 483 -9.66 34.00 33.56
N ALA A 484 -10.19 35.16 33.19
CA ALA A 484 -9.41 36.31 32.77
C ALA A 484 -8.43 36.83 33.85
N VAL A 485 -8.81 36.73 35.13
CA VAL A 485 -7.93 37.16 36.23
C VAL A 485 -6.70 36.27 36.42
N LEU A 486 -6.76 34.97 36.08
CA LEU A 486 -5.61 34.05 36.16
C LEU A 486 -4.65 34.17 34.97
N ALA A 487 -5.02 34.93 33.94
CA ALA A 487 -4.22 35.02 32.73
C ALA A 487 -2.88 35.73 32.98
N GLU A 488 -1.81 35.20 32.40
CA GLU A 488 -0.52 35.89 32.34
C GLU A 488 -0.60 37.05 31.34
N ARG A 489 -1.23 36.82 30.18
CA ARG A 489 -1.56 37.86 29.20
C ARG A 489 -3.06 37.91 28.96
N HIS A 490 -3.61 39.12 28.95
CA HIS A 490 -5.03 39.37 28.69
C HIS A 490 -5.15 40.29 27.49
N TYR A 491 -5.82 39.84 26.44
CA TYR A 491 -6.19 40.66 25.29
C TYR A 491 -7.69 40.89 25.24
N VAL A 492 -8.08 42.10 24.83
CA VAL A 492 -9.47 42.49 24.63
C VAL A 492 -9.71 42.74 23.14
N VAL A 493 -10.74 42.08 22.63
CA VAL A 493 -11.25 42.29 21.28
C VAL A 493 -12.28 43.41 21.31
N ARG A 494 -11.97 44.55 20.69
CA ARG A 494 -12.85 45.73 20.59
C ARG A 494 -13.32 45.91 19.15
N LYS A 495 -14.59 46.28 18.98
CA LYS A 495 -15.12 46.69 17.67
C LYS A 495 -15.01 48.20 17.56
N VAL A 496 -14.41 48.67 16.47
CA VAL A 496 -14.38 50.10 16.10
C VAL A 496 -15.41 50.31 15.00
N GLU A 497 -16.31 51.26 15.23
CA GLU A 497 -17.32 51.64 14.24
C GLU A 497 -16.71 52.55 13.16
N GLY A 498 -17.21 52.40 11.94
CA GLY A 498 -16.81 53.13 10.74
C GLY A 498 -17.59 52.61 9.53
N ASP A 499 -17.31 53.12 8.33
CA ASP A 499 -17.97 52.70 7.08
C ASP A 499 -17.86 51.18 6.84
N VAL A 500 -16.69 50.61 7.16
CA VAL A 500 -16.49 49.16 7.29
C VAL A 500 -16.02 48.87 8.71
N PRO A 501 -16.78 48.10 9.52
CA PRO A 501 -16.40 47.83 10.90
C PRO A 501 -15.04 47.14 10.98
N GLU A 502 -14.29 47.48 12.02
CA GLU A 502 -12.95 46.95 12.28
C GLU A 502 -12.88 46.30 13.65
N THR A 503 -12.16 45.19 13.74
CA THR A 503 -11.85 44.51 14.99
C THR A 503 -10.41 44.82 15.38
N VAL A 504 -10.23 45.37 16.58
CA VAL A 504 -8.92 45.66 17.16
C VAL A 504 -8.67 44.68 18.30
N LEU A 505 -7.50 44.04 18.28
CA LEU A 505 -7.00 43.20 19.35
C LEU A 505 -5.93 43.97 20.11
N ALA A 506 -6.16 44.26 21.39
CA ALA A 506 -5.23 45.02 22.21
C ALA A 506 -4.92 44.26 23.52
N PRO A 507 -3.64 44.14 23.93
CA PRO A 507 -3.31 43.68 25.27
C PRO A 507 -3.80 44.71 26.30
N VAL A 508 -4.31 44.24 27.44
CA VAL A 508 -4.71 45.09 28.56
C VAL A 508 -3.88 44.77 29.80
N GLU A 509 -3.33 45.81 30.40
CA GLU A 509 -2.45 45.72 31.57
C GLU A 509 -2.85 46.77 32.61
N GLY A 510 -2.42 46.57 33.86
CA GLY A 510 -2.66 47.50 34.95
C GLY A 510 -4.14 47.86 35.12
N GLU A 511 -4.45 49.16 35.15
CA GLU A 511 -5.83 49.65 35.32
C GLU A 511 -6.75 49.28 34.15
N GLU A 512 -6.26 49.19 32.91
CA GLU A 512 -7.09 48.77 31.77
C GLU A 512 -7.62 47.34 31.96
N ARG A 513 -6.79 46.46 32.54
CA ARG A 513 -7.18 45.10 32.89
C ARG A 513 -8.24 45.08 34.00
N VAL A 514 -8.08 45.93 35.03
CA VAL A 514 -9.09 46.08 36.11
C VAL A 514 -10.42 46.53 35.52
N HIS A 515 -10.42 47.51 34.62
CA HIS A 515 -11.61 48.00 33.94
C HIS A 515 -12.30 46.92 33.11
N GLU A 516 -11.55 46.13 32.34
CA GLU A 516 -12.13 45.03 31.57
C GLU A 516 -12.72 43.94 32.47
N VAL A 517 -12.01 43.52 33.53
CA VAL A 517 -12.53 42.53 34.48
C VAL A 517 -13.81 43.04 35.16
N ALA A 518 -13.84 44.31 35.56
CA ALA A 518 -15.04 44.94 36.11
C ALA A 518 -16.22 44.93 35.11
N ARG A 519 -15.95 45.27 33.84
CA ARG A 519 -16.94 45.18 32.75
C ARG A 519 -17.45 43.75 32.56
N MET A 520 -16.57 42.75 32.61
CA MET A 520 -16.97 41.34 32.51
C MET A 520 -17.84 40.87 33.68
N LEU A 521 -17.63 41.41 34.88
CA LEU A 521 -18.38 41.04 36.08
C LEU A 521 -19.81 41.63 36.09
N SER A 522 -19.97 42.89 35.68
CA SER A 522 -21.23 43.63 35.86
C SER A 522 -21.79 44.31 34.62
N GLY A 523 -21.18 44.11 33.44
CA GLY A 523 -21.53 44.81 32.20
C GLY A 523 -20.90 46.19 32.09
N ASP A 524 -20.80 46.92 33.20
CA ASP A 524 -20.20 48.26 33.29
C ASP A 524 -19.14 48.36 34.39
N ALA A 525 -18.18 49.27 34.23
CA ALA A 525 -17.16 49.58 35.23
C ALA A 525 -17.68 50.63 36.24
N THR A 526 -18.31 50.17 37.33
CA THR A 526 -18.73 50.99 38.47
C THR A 526 -17.67 50.93 39.58
N GLU A 527 -17.72 51.83 40.56
CA GLU A 527 -16.78 51.80 41.69
C GLU A 527 -16.79 50.44 42.43
N THR A 528 -17.97 49.81 42.55
CA THR A 528 -18.12 48.52 43.21
C THR A 528 -17.55 47.37 42.37
N SER A 529 -17.76 47.37 41.05
CA SER A 529 -17.20 46.33 40.19
C SER A 529 -15.69 46.47 40.01
N LEU A 530 -15.17 47.70 39.99
CA LEU A 530 -13.73 47.97 40.01
C LEU A 530 -13.08 47.49 41.32
N ALA A 531 -13.71 47.73 42.47
CA ALA A 531 -13.21 47.23 43.75
C ALA A 531 -13.15 45.69 43.77
N HIS A 532 -14.20 45.01 43.31
CA HIS A 532 -14.23 43.55 43.22
C HIS A 532 -13.21 43.01 42.21
N ALA A 533 -13.03 43.66 41.06
CA ALA A 533 -12.03 43.28 40.07
C ALA A 533 -10.59 43.39 40.63
N ARG A 534 -10.29 44.47 41.36
CA ARG A 534 -8.99 44.62 42.04
C ARG A 534 -8.76 43.54 43.07
N GLU A 535 -9.76 43.22 43.88
CA GLU A 535 -9.67 42.13 44.87
C GLU A 535 -9.38 40.79 44.18
N MET A 536 -10.09 40.46 43.10
CA MET A 536 -9.85 39.22 42.34
C MET A 536 -8.46 39.15 41.71
N LEU A 537 -7.91 40.27 41.24
CA LEU A 537 -6.57 40.35 40.67
C LEU A 537 -5.46 40.32 41.74
N GLN A 538 -5.77 40.69 43.00
CA GLN A 538 -4.83 40.68 44.13
C GLN A 538 -4.82 39.36 44.91
N LEU A 539 -5.90 38.58 44.85
CA LEU A 539 -6.03 37.27 45.50
C LEU A 539 -5.24 36.14 44.80
N MET A 540 -4.34 36.51 43.89
CA MET A 540 -3.47 35.65 43.08
C MET A 540 -2.02 36.03 43.32
#